data_AF-A0A7T7ZVU1-F1
#
_entry.id   AF-A0A7T7ZVU1-F1
#
_cell.length_a   1.000
_cell.length_b   1.000
_cell.length_c   1.000
_cell.angle_alpha   90.00
_cell.angle_beta   90.00
_cell.angle_gamma   90.00
#
_symmetry.space_group_name_H-M   'P 1'
#
loop_
_entity.id
_entity.type
_entity.pdbx_description
1 polymer ?
#
loop_
_entity_poly.entity_id
_entity_poly.type
_entity_poly.pdbx_seq_one_letter_code
_entity_poly.pdbx_strand_id
1 'polypeptide(L)' 'MKILFYINTLGKGGAERVVTNLANQFADENNTIILVTSYKVEKEYKTNSNVKRICLEDYKNLQKIRFLKI' A
#
# COMPACT_ATOMS: atom_id res chain seq x y z
N MET A 1 -12.86 1.55 13.13
CA MET A 1 -12.80 0.17 12.58
C MET A 1 -11.40 -0.12 12.04
N LYS A 2 -11.01 -1.38 11.85
CA LYS A 2 -9.78 -1.74 11.13
C LYS A 2 -10.15 -2.22 9.72
N ILE A 3 -9.59 -1.60 8.69
CA ILE A 3 -9.91 -1.91 7.29
C ILE A 3 -8.60 -2.20 6.55
N LEU A 4 -8.59 -3.30 5.80
CA LEU A 4 -7.49 -3.67 4.93
C LEU A 4 -7.93 -3.58 3.48
N PHE A 5 -7.23 -2.77 2.71
CA PHE A 5 -7.32 -2.76 1.25
C PHE A 5 -6.15 -3.54 0.66
N TYR A 6 -6.43 -4.29 -0.41
CA TYR A 6 -5.40 -4.90 -1.23
C TYR A 6 -5.63 -4.51 -2.70
N ILE A 7 -4.56 -4.09 -3.37
CA ILE A 7 -4.54 -3.83 -4.81
C ILE A 7 -3.14 -4.03 -5.36
N ASN A 8 -2.99 -4.42 -6.63
CA ASN A 8 -1.68 -4.82 -7.14
C ASN A 8 -0.65 -3.66 -7.12
N THR A 9 -1.08 -2.47 -7.53
CA THR A 9 -0.27 -1.23 -7.54
C THR A 9 -1.15 -0.02 -7.19
N LEU A 10 -0.56 1.16 -7.00
CA LEU A 10 -1.29 2.43 -6.97
C LEU A 10 -1.11 3.25 -8.24
N GLY A 11 -0.92 2.61 -9.40
CA GLY A 11 -0.81 3.25 -10.71
C GLY A 11 -2.07 4.04 -11.14
N LYS A 12 -2.10 4.50 -12.38
CA LYS A 12 -3.15 5.43 -12.89
C LYS A 12 -4.46 4.77 -13.34
N GLY A 13 -4.85 3.64 -12.75
CA GLY A 13 -6.11 2.98 -13.05
C GLY A 13 -7.28 3.50 -12.21
N GLY A 14 -8.50 3.17 -12.64
CA GLY A 14 -9.73 3.62 -11.96
C GLY A 14 -9.89 3.00 -10.57
N ALA A 15 -9.57 1.72 -10.41
CA ALA A 15 -9.67 1.02 -9.13
C ALA A 15 -8.66 1.57 -8.11
N GLU A 16 -7.43 1.84 -8.54
CA GLU A 16 -6.36 2.43 -7.75
C GLU A 16 -6.74 3.81 -7.24
N ARG A 17 -7.39 4.62 -8.07
CA ARG A 17 -7.93 5.92 -7.67
C ARG A 17 -8.98 5.78 -6.58
N VAL A 18 -9.94 4.87 -6.77
CA VAL A 18 -11.02 4.64 -5.80
C VAL A 18 -10.47 4.13 -4.47
N VAL A 19 -9.60 3.10 -4.50
CA VAL A 19 -8.99 2.53 -3.29
C VAL A 19 -8.17 3.58 -2.56
N THR A 20 -7.39 4.40 -3.27
CA THR A 20 -6.60 5.46 -2.63
C THR A 20 -7.47 6.50 -1.96
N ASN A 21 -8.56 6.93 -2.62
CA ASN A 21 -9.50 7.90 -2.06
C ASN A 21 -10.21 7.35 -0.81
N LEU A 22 -10.73 6.12 -0.87
CA LEU A 22 -11.40 5.49 0.26
C LEU A 22 -10.43 5.24 1.43
N ALA A 23 -9.21 4.79 1.15
CA ALA A 23 -8.18 4.59 2.16
C ALA A 23 -7.87 5.91 2.89
N ASN A 24 -7.69 7.00 2.16
CA ASN A 24 -7.41 8.31 2.75
C ASN A 24 -8.61 8.81 3.56
N GLN A 25 -9.81 8.78 2.99
CA GLN A 25 -11.02 9.25 3.66
C GLN A 25 -11.26 8.49 4.97
N PHE A 26 -11.20 7.15 4.94
CA PHE A 26 -11.43 6.38 6.16
C PHE A 26 -10.33 6.58 7.20
N ALA A 27 -9.09 6.81 6.78
CA ALA A 27 -8.01 7.15 7.71
C ALA A 27 -8.23 8.50 8.40
N ASP A 28 -8.77 9.50 7.68
CA ASP A 28 -9.13 10.81 8.22
C ASP A 28 -10.36 10.74 9.15
N GLU A 29 -11.23 9.75 8.96
CA GLU A 29 -12.34 9.41 9.85
C GLU A 29 -11.93 8.55 11.08
N ASN A 30 -10.65 8.59 11.47
CA ASN A 30 -10.08 7.85 12.60
C ASN A 30 -10.17 6.31 12.50
N ASN A 31 -10.32 5.75 11.30
CA ASN A 31 -10.18 4.30 11.10
C ASN A 31 -8.71 3.92 10.95
N THR A 32 -8.35 2.71 11.41
CA THR A 32 -7.03 2.16 11.15
C THR A 32 -7.02 1.52 9.76
N ILE A 33 -6.29 2.13 8.84
CA ILE A 33 -6.22 1.67 7.44
C ILE A 33 -4.87 1.02 7.16
N ILE A 34 -4.93 -0.20 6.63
CA ILE A 34 -3.77 -0.91 6.08
C ILE A 34 -3.99 -1.05 4.58
N LEU A 35 -3.05 -0.56 3.78
CA LEU A 35 -3.08 -0.69 2.32
C LEU A 35 -1.93 -1.57 1.86
N VAL A 36 -2.26 -2.75 1.36
CA VAL A 36 -1.28 -3.71 0.84
C VAL A 36 -1.18 -3.58 -0.66
N THR A 37 0.04 -3.37 -1.17
CA THR A 37 0.35 -3.41 -2.61
C THR A 37 1.34 -4.51 -2.94
N SER A 38 1.23 -5.10 -4.13
CA SER A 38 2.18 -6.13 -4.56
C SER A 38 3.56 -5.55 -4.88
N TYR A 39 3.60 -4.46 -5.63
CA TYR A 39 4.81 -3.74 -6.04
C TYR A 39 4.54 -2.24 -6.21
N LYS A 40 5.60 -1.44 -6.32
CA LYS A 40 5.53 0.00 -6.58
C LYS A 40 5.72 0.28 -8.06
N VAL A 41 5.11 1.36 -8.55
CA VAL A 41 5.35 1.89 -9.91
C VAL A 41 5.83 3.34 -9.85
N GLU A 42 6.39 3.85 -10.95
CA GLU A 42 6.99 5.19 -10.98
C GLU A 42 5.99 6.32 -10.64
N LYS A 43 4.76 6.20 -11.12
CA LYS A 43 3.70 7.20 -10.96
C LYS A 43 2.51 6.60 -10.24
N GLU A 44 2.37 6.94 -8.96
CA GLU A 44 1.30 6.44 -8.10
C GLU A 44 0.39 7.54 -7.55
N TYR A 45 -0.85 7.17 -7.24
CA TYR A 45 -1.70 7.95 -6.36
C TYR A 45 -1.11 8.00 -4.95
N LYS A 46 -1.22 9.17 -4.31
CA LYS A 46 -0.64 9.42 -2.99
C LYS A 46 -1.62 9.04 -1.89
N THR A 47 -1.14 8.30 -0.90
CA THR A 47 -1.83 8.11 0.36
C THR A 47 -1.43 9.19 1.37
N ASN A 48 -2.32 9.55 2.29
CA ASN A 48 -1.99 10.42 3.42
C ASN A 48 -1.10 9.68 4.44
N SER A 49 -0.56 10.42 5.43
CA SER A 49 0.31 9.87 6.47
C SER A 49 -0.39 8.90 7.43
N ASN A 50 -1.73 8.91 7.45
CA ASN A 50 -2.55 8.11 8.36
C ASN A 50 -2.84 6.70 7.79
N VAL A 51 -2.60 6.48 6.50
CA VAL A 51 -2.69 5.16 5.85
C VAL A 51 -1.37 4.41 6.01
N LYS A 52 -1.40 3.23 6.63
CA LYS A 52 -0.23 2.34 6.71
C LYS A 52 -0.11 1.51 5.44
N ARG A 53 0.81 1.90 4.55
CA ARG A 53 1.10 1.12 3.33
C ARG A 53 2.14 0.02 3.58
N ILE A 54 1.87 -1.17 3.06
CA ILE A 54 2.76 -2.34 3.06
C ILE A 54 2.95 -2.79 1.60
N CYS A 55 4.20 -2.84 1.12
CA CYS A 55 4.51 -3.34 -0.23
C CYS A 55 5.14 -4.72 -0.14
N LEU A 56 4.54 -5.73 -0.77
CA LEU A 56 4.99 -7.13 -0.67
C LEU A 56 6.37 -7.36 -1.31
N GLU A 57 6.69 -6.65 -2.39
CA GLU A 57 7.99 -6.70 -3.03
C GLU A 57 9.13 -6.25 -2.11
N ASP A 58 8.88 -5.27 -1.23
CA ASP A 58 9.88 -4.83 -0.24
C ASP A 58 10.29 -6.00 0.69
N TYR A 59 9.35 -6.89 1.04
CA TYR A 59 9.64 -8.08 1.86
C TYR A 59 10.39 -9.18 1.10
N LYS A 60 10.10 -9.37 -0.20
CA LYS A 60 10.85 -10.33 -1.03
C LYS A 60 12.32 -9.94 -1.12
N ASN A 61 12.60 -8.64 -1.28
CA ASN A 61 13.95 -8.11 -1.34
C ASN A 61 14.69 -8.27 0.00
N LEU A 62 14.02 -8.03 1.14
CA LEU A 62 14.58 -8.26 2.47
C LEU A 62 14.94 -9.72 2.73
N GLN A 63 14.10 -10.67 2.31
CA GLN A 63 14.42 -12.10 2.44
C GLN A 63 15.61 -12.48 1.56
N LYS A 64 15.66 -12.00 0.31
CA LYS A 64 16.79 -12.23 -0.59
C LYS A 64 18.11 -11.74 0.01
N ILE A 65 18.13 -10.55 0.62
CA ILE A 65 19.31 -10.02 1.32
C ILE A 65 19.70 -10.90 2.51
N ARG A 66 18.74 -11.46 3.25
CA ARG A 66 19.02 -12.38 4.37
C ARG A 66 19.68 -13.68 3.89
N PHE A 67 19.24 -14.25 2.76
CA PHE A 67 19.83 -15.46 2.20
C PHE A 67 21.24 -15.23 1.61
N LEU A 68 21.53 -14.04 1.07
CA LEU A 68 22.85 -13.69 0.51
C LEU A 68 23.93 -13.40 1.58
N LYS A 69 23.56 -13.36 2.86
CA LYS A 69 24.47 -13.09 3.99
C LYS A 69 24.94 -14.36 4.71
N ILE A 70 24.62 -15.54 4.18
CA ILE A 70 25.04 -16.87 4.67
C ILE A 70 25.99 -17.45 3.62
#